data_AF-A0A522E7Z4-F1
#
_entry.id   AF-A0A522E7Z4-F1
#
_cell.length_a   1.000
_cell.length_b   1.000
_cell.length_c   1.000
_cell.angle_alpha   90.00
_cell.angle_beta   90.00
_cell.angle_gamma   90.00
#
_symmetry.space_group_name_H-M   'P 1'
#
loop_
_entity.id
_entity.type
_entity.pdbx_description
1 polymer ?
#
loop_
_entity_poly.entity_id
_entity_poly.type
_entity_poly.pdbx_seq_one_letter_code
_entity_poly.pdbx_strand_id
1 'polypeptide(L)'
;MPNNHLCQEARVSLERIRVLKQDFDVSFEKALTSGDETDRQQAQHSKQVLDQEMTQLRIEMYAWEKRAIESQELALLESLLSKKETDDPLNKYELFVLYEIHTNKPLSDDLLEWRNTRDPKEDLLTMFDSSPHQIARSLEEITPETQIYIGKLEDGFFQHIPDTLELIYTSFPEKRIRRQNIEIGGKDELELETLLEDNGHRIGDYAKSMMAHDDFRRSLREPDPTQPDWRKWKIKSPEEITLIRLHVKDLGFPDGATTDQIYARAEELGLEFCPPEVGPQFRLQYANQPMDEYVYVGMKQIPDSDGGPSVFRVERDDGGSWLFSAWAKPADAWDADYQFVFRLRKKPLEP
;
A
#
# COMPACT_ATOMS: atom_id res chain seq x y z
N MET A 1 2.16 5.98 -33.32
CA MET A 1 0.97 5.47 -32.61
C MET A 1 1.36 4.25 -31.78
N PRO A 2 1.77 4.42 -30.51
CA PRO A 2 2.20 3.30 -29.66
C PRO A 2 1.05 2.57 -28.92
N ASN A 3 -0.20 3.06 -29.00
CA ASN A 3 -1.27 2.65 -28.07
C ASN A 3 -2.20 1.53 -28.54
N ASN A 4 -2.05 0.96 -29.74
CA ASN A 4 -3.07 0.03 -30.26
C ASN A 4 -3.08 -1.34 -29.55
N HIS A 5 -1.91 -1.84 -29.15
CA HIS A 5 -1.78 -3.09 -28.39
C HIS A 5 -2.27 -2.92 -26.93
N LEU A 6 -1.91 -1.81 -26.29
CA LEU A 6 -2.30 -1.48 -24.92
C LEU A 6 -3.82 -1.24 -24.80
N CYS A 7 -4.43 -0.57 -25.79
CA CYS A 7 -5.89 -0.44 -25.88
C CYS A 7 -6.59 -1.78 -26.10
N GLN A 8 -5.94 -2.77 -26.74
CA GLN A 8 -6.48 -4.12 -26.87
C GLN A 8 -6.39 -4.88 -25.55
N GLU A 9 -5.28 -4.79 -24.83
CA GLU A 9 -5.12 -5.38 -23.49
C GLU A 9 -6.15 -4.83 -22.51
N ALA A 10 -6.32 -3.50 -22.43
CA ALA A 10 -7.34 -2.87 -21.59
C ALA A 10 -8.76 -3.37 -21.89
N ARG A 11 -9.10 -3.53 -23.17
CA ARG A 11 -10.41 -4.05 -23.59
C ARG A 11 -10.61 -5.50 -23.18
N VAL A 12 -9.56 -6.31 -23.28
CA VAL A 12 -9.61 -7.72 -22.84
C VAL A 12 -9.81 -7.78 -21.33
N SER A 13 -9.04 -7.01 -20.54
CA SER A 13 -9.17 -6.97 -19.08
C SER A 13 -10.54 -6.45 -18.63
N LEU A 14 -11.06 -5.41 -19.27
CA LEU A 14 -12.42 -4.90 -18.98
C LEU A 14 -13.52 -5.92 -19.29
N GLU A 15 -13.41 -6.66 -20.40
CA GLU A 15 -14.40 -7.70 -20.72
C GLU A 15 -14.30 -8.88 -19.74
N ARG A 16 -13.09 -9.26 -19.29
CA ARG A 16 -12.91 -10.26 -18.24
C ARG A 16 -13.57 -9.83 -16.94
N ILE A 17 -13.31 -8.61 -16.48
CA ILE A 17 -13.93 -8.04 -15.28
C ILE A 17 -15.45 -8.05 -15.39
N ARG A 18 -16.00 -7.71 -16.57
CA ARG A 18 -17.44 -7.76 -16.80
C ARG A 18 -18.01 -9.16 -16.59
N VAL A 19 -17.36 -10.19 -17.14
CA VAL A 19 -17.77 -11.59 -16.98
C VAL A 19 -17.65 -12.03 -15.52
N LEU A 20 -16.51 -11.76 -14.88
CA LEU A 20 -16.27 -12.09 -13.47
C LEU A 20 -17.28 -11.41 -12.54
N LYS A 21 -17.66 -10.16 -12.84
CA LYS A 21 -18.71 -9.46 -12.11
C LYS A 21 -20.06 -10.16 -12.25
N GLN A 22 -20.42 -10.57 -13.46
CA GLN A 22 -21.66 -11.33 -13.68
C GLN A 22 -21.66 -12.65 -12.90
N ASP A 23 -20.53 -13.36 -12.88
CA ASP A 23 -20.38 -14.60 -12.11
C ASP A 23 -20.47 -14.37 -10.59
N PHE A 24 -19.88 -13.27 -10.11
CA PHE A 24 -20.02 -12.84 -8.72
C PHE A 24 -21.48 -12.52 -8.38
N ASP A 25 -22.16 -11.71 -9.19
CA ASP A 25 -23.57 -11.34 -8.95
C ASP A 25 -24.47 -12.59 -8.87
N VAL A 26 -24.28 -13.56 -9.78
CA VAL A 26 -25.04 -14.82 -9.78
C VAL A 26 -24.76 -15.68 -8.54
N SER A 27 -23.49 -15.84 -8.18
CA SER A 27 -23.11 -16.65 -7.01
C SER A 27 -23.54 -15.99 -5.70
N PHE A 28 -23.47 -14.67 -5.62
CA PHE A 28 -23.91 -13.88 -4.46
C PHE A 28 -25.42 -14.00 -4.22
N GLU A 29 -26.25 -13.82 -5.27
CA GLU A 29 -27.70 -14.02 -5.19
C GLU A 29 -28.06 -15.45 -4.76
N LYS A 30 -27.34 -16.44 -5.27
CA LYS A 30 -27.53 -17.84 -4.86
C LYS A 30 -27.20 -18.03 -3.38
N ALA A 31 -26.10 -17.46 -2.88
CA ALA A 31 -25.71 -17.53 -1.48
C ALA A 31 -26.74 -16.86 -0.55
N LEU A 32 -27.36 -15.75 -0.98
CA LEU A 32 -28.43 -15.07 -0.24
C LEU A 32 -29.71 -15.90 -0.14
N THR A 33 -30.04 -16.64 -1.20
CA THR A 33 -31.29 -17.39 -1.29
C THR A 33 -31.22 -18.80 -0.71
N SER A 34 -30.09 -19.50 -0.82
CA SER A 34 -29.96 -20.89 -0.38
C SER A 34 -29.55 -21.05 1.08
N GLY A 35 -28.75 -20.11 1.62
CA GLY A 35 -28.16 -20.22 2.96
C GLY A 35 -27.15 -21.37 3.13
N ASP A 36 -26.78 -22.07 2.06
CA ASP A 36 -25.81 -23.18 2.05
C ASP A 36 -24.38 -22.62 2.16
N GLU A 37 -23.59 -23.22 3.02
CA GLU A 37 -22.17 -22.89 3.22
C GLU A 37 -21.36 -23.05 1.93
N THR A 38 -21.73 -24.01 1.08
CA THR A 38 -21.07 -24.25 -0.21
C THR A 38 -21.30 -23.08 -1.17
N ASP A 39 -22.50 -22.53 -1.20
CA ASP A 39 -22.84 -21.38 -2.06
C ASP A 39 -22.18 -20.09 -1.54
N ARG A 40 -22.06 -19.94 -0.21
CA ARG A 40 -21.29 -18.83 0.41
C ARG A 40 -19.81 -18.88 0.05
N GLN A 41 -19.20 -20.05 0.14
CA GLN A 41 -17.80 -20.24 -0.26
C GLN A 41 -17.60 -19.94 -1.74
N GLN A 42 -18.53 -20.36 -2.59
CA GLN A 42 -18.49 -20.05 -4.02
C GLN A 42 -18.59 -18.55 -4.29
N ALA A 43 -19.49 -17.84 -3.62
CA ALA A 43 -19.63 -16.38 -3.75
C ALA A 43 -18.36 -15.65 -3.27
N GLN A 44 -17.78 -16.09 -2.16
CA GLN A 44 -16.53 -15.53 -1.65
C GLN A 44 -15.36 -15.77 -2.63
N HIS A 45 -15.27 -16.96 -3.22
CA HIS A 45 -14.27 -17.25 -4.24
C HIS A 45 -14.44 -16.38 -5.48
N SER A 46 -15.67 -16.28 -6.01
CA SER A 46 -15.96 -15.42 -7.17
C SER A 46 -15.65 -13.94 -6.88
N LYS A 47 -15.91 -13.46 -5.66
CA LYS A 47 -15.49 -12.13 -5.22
C LYS A 47 -13.97 -11.97 -5.25
N GLN A 48 -13.23 -12.91 -4.66
CA GLN A 48 -11.77 -12.86 -4.64
C GLN A 48 -11.17 -12.82 -6.05
N VAL A 49 -11.68 -13.64 -6.97
CA VAL A 49 -11.22 -13.65 -8.37
C VAL A 49 -11.51 -12.31 -9.07
N LEU A 50 -12.70 -11.74 -8.85
CA LEU A 50 -13.03 -10.41 -9.38
C LEU A 50 -12.12 -9.32 -8.81
N ASP A 51 -11.90 -9.32 -7.50
CA ASP A 51 -11.05 -8.35 -6.81
C ASP A 51 -9.58 -8.45 -7.29
N GLN A 52 -9.10 -9.67 -7.54
CA GLN A 52 -7.77 -9.91 -8.12
C GLN A 52 -7.65 -9.35 -9.54
N GLU A 53 -8.61 -9.63 -10.44
CA GLU A 53 -8.55 -9.11 -11.83
C GLU A 53 -8.71 -7.58 -11.86
N MET A 54 -9.56 -7.01 -10.99
CA MET A 54 -9.69 -5.57 -10.81
C MET A 54 -8.38 -4.95 -10.32
N THR A 55 -7.71 -5.58 -9.37
CA THR A 55 -6.39 -5.14 -8.86
C THR A 55 -5.33 -5.21 -9.96
N GLN A 56 -5.30 -6.29 -10.73
CA GLN A 56 -4.38 -6.46 -11.84
C GLN A 56 -4.60 -5.38 -12.92
N LEU A 57 -5.85 -5.10 -13.30
CA LEU A 57 -6.16 -4.01 -14.22
C LEU A 57 -5.73 -2.65 -13.67
N ARG A 58 -5.92 -2.38 -12.37
CA ARG A 58 -5.43 -1.13 -11.75
C ARG A 58 -3.91 -1.01 -11.84
N ILE A 59 -3.16 -2.10 -11.62
CA ILE A 59 -1.70 -2.12 -11.76
C ILE A 59 -1.29 -1.86 -13.22
N GLU A 60 -1.97 -2.49 -14.17
CA GLU A 60 -1.73 -2.29 -15.61
C GLU A 60 -2.04 -0.86 -16.03
N MET A 61 -3.20 -0.32 -15.65
CA MET A 61 -3.59 1.06 -15.89
C MET A 61 -2.58 2.04 -15.30
N TYR A 62 -2.15 1.82 -14.06
CA TYR A 62 -1.12 2.63 -13.42
C TYR A 62 0.20 2.59 -14.21
N ALA A 63 0.64 1.40 -14.64
CA ALA A 63 1.84 1.26 -15.45
C ALA A 63 1.70 1.94 -16.83
N TRP A 64 0.51 1.93 -17.41
CA TRP A 64 0.21 2.61 -18.67
C TRP A 64 0.19 4.13 -18.51
N GLU A 65 -0.48 4.65 -17.48
CA GLU A 65 -0.50 6.08 -17.16
C GLU A 65 0.93 6.58 -16.93
N LYS A 66 1.71 5.86 -16.11
CA LYS A 66 3.13 6.14 -15.90
C LYS A 66 3.92 6.17 -17.20
N ARG A 67 3.85 5.12 -18.03
CA ARG A 67 4.57 5.07 -19.32
C ARG A 67 4.11 6.16 -20.29
N ALA A 68 2.81 6.46 -20.32
CA ALA A 68 2.25 7.50 -21.16
C ALA A 68 2.81 8.88 -20.76
N ILE A 69 2.91 9.16 -19.46
CA ILE A 69 3.51 10.38 -18.91
C ILE A 69 5.01 10.39 -19.20
N GLU A 70 5.76 9.35 -18.84
CA GLU A 70 7.22 9.29 -19.05
C GLU A 70 7.61 9.46 -20.53
N SER A 71 6.85 8.86 -21.46
CA SER A 71 7.12 8.97 -22.90
C SER A 71 6.76 10.33 -23.49
N GLN A 72 5.91 11.12 -22.82
CA GLN A 72 5.43 12.43 -23.28
C GLN A 72 5.84 13.57 -22.35
N GLU A 73 6.69 13.32 -21.35
CA GLU A 73 7.01 14.25 -20.26
C GLU A 73 7.45 15.62 -20.79
N LEU A 74 8.35 15.64 -21.78
CA LEU A 74 8.81 16.89 -22.41
C LEU A 74 7.68 17.67 -23.10
N ALA A 75 6.82 16.97 -23.85
CA ALA A 75 5.70 17.61 -24.55
C ALA A 75 4.65 18.13 -23.57
N LEU A 76 4.43 17.42 -22.46
CA LEU A 76 3.54 17.85 -21.38
C LEU A 76 4.12 19.07 -20.64
N LEU A 77 5.43 19.10 -20.37
CA LEU A 77 6.10 20.27 -19.79
C LEU A 77 6.04 21.49 -20.71
N GLU A 78 6.26 21.32 -22.00
CA GLU A 78 6.10 22.39 -22.99
C GLU A 78 4.66 22.90 -23.05
N SER A 79 3.67 21.98 -22.98
CA SER A 79 2.25 22.34 -22.90
C SER A 79 1.94 23.14 -21.63
N LEU A 80 2.45 22.73 -20.47
CA LEU A 80 2.27 23.44 -19.20
C LEU A 80 2.82 24.87 -19.27
N LEU A 81 4.03 25.05 -19.80
CA LEU A 81 4.64 26.37 -19.98
C LEU A 81 3.80 27.27 -20.90
N SER A 82 3.23 26.71 -21.97
CA SER A 82 2.33 27.47 -22.86
C SER A 82 1.02 27.84 -22.16
N LYS A 83 0.38 26.88 -21.47
CA LYS A 83 -0.94 27.08 -20.85
C LYS A 83 -0.92 27.95 -19.62
N LYS A 84 0.22 28.03 -18.93
CA LYS A 84 0.46 28.99 -17.84
C LYS A 84 0.15 30.43 -18.27
N GLU A 85 0.39 30.76 -19.54
CA GLU A 85 0.21 32.11 -20.09
C GLU A 85 -1.19 32.35 -20.69
N THR A 86 -1.99 31.31 -20.92
CA THR A 86 -3.25 31.39 -21.69
C THR A 86 -4.52 31.10 -20.88
N ASP A 87 -4.40 30.70 -19.61
CA ASP A 87 -5.51 30.28 -18.73
C ASP A 87 -6.34 29.11 -19.28
N ASP A 88 -5.76 28.34 -20.20
CA ASP A 88 -6.40 27.14 -20.75
C ASP A 88 -6.47 26.02 -19.69
N PRO A 89 -7.58 25.25 -19.63
CA PRO A 89 -7.71 24.18 -18.67
C PRO A 89 -6.66 23.08 -18.92
N LEU A 90 -6.13 22.54 -17.81
CA LEU A 90 -5.21 21.42 -17.84
C LEU A 90 -5.96 20.09 -17.91
N ASN A 91 -5.45 19.15 -18.71
CA ASN A 91 -5.95 17.80 -18.72
C ASN A 91 -5.28 16.94 -17.62
N LYS A 92 -5.85 15.76 -17.35
CA LYS A 92 -5.36 14.79 -16.36
C LYS A 92 -3.84 14.54 -16.42
N TYR A 93 -3.26 14.34 -17.61
CA TYR A 93 -1.83 14.04 -17.75
C TYR A 93 -0.94 15.27 -17.52
N GLU A 94 -1.38 16.45 -17.95
CA GLU A 94 -0.70 17.71 -17.64
C GLU A 94 -0.69 17.96 -16.14
N LEU A 95 -1.79 17.68 -15.45
CA LEU A 95 -1.88 17.79 -13.99
C LEU A 95 -0.99 16.78 -13.29
N PHE A 96 -0.91 15.52 -13.76
CA PHE A 96 0.05 14.57 -13.21
C PHE A 96 1.49 15.08 -13.33
N VAL A 97 1.87 15.65 -14.47
CA VAL A 97 3.21 16.25 -14.62
C VAL A 97 3.40 17.47 -13.71
N LEU A 98 2.40 18.35 -13.63
CA LEU A 98 2.46 19.55 -12.80
C LEU A 98 2.52 19.22 -11.30
N TYR A 99 1.96 18.11 -10.86
CA TYR A 99 2.06 17.64 -9.48
C TYR A 99 3.22 16.64 -9.27
N GLU A 100 4.12 16.53 -10.24
CA GLU A 100 5.31 15.66 -10.21
C GLU A 100 4.97 14.18 -9.95
N ILE A 101 3.81 13.76 -10.43
CA ILE A 101 3.32 12.38 -10.36
C ILE A 101 3.77 11.67 -11.63
N HIS A 102 4.55 10.60 -11.45
CA HIS A 102 5.17 9.82 -12.54
C HIS A 102 6.22 10.57 -13.36
N THR A 103 6.73 11.70 -12.85
CA THR A 103 7.83 12.45 -13.48
C THR A 103 9.17 12.09 -12.85
N ASN A 104 10.23 12.14 -13.65
CA ASN A 104 11.60 11.98 -13.16
C ASN A 104 12.38 13.30 -13.23
N LYS A 105 11.81 14.31 -13.90
CA LYS A 105 12.38 15.65 -13.97
C LYS A 105 11.71 16.55 -12.93
N PRO A 106 12.51 17.29 -12.13
CA PRO A 106 11.94 18.32 -11.27
C PRO A 106 11.32 19.40 -12.14
N LEU A 107 10.25 20.02 -11.64
CA LEU A 107 9.68 21.20 -12.27
C LEU A 107 10.66 22.37 -12.23
N SER A 108 10.54 23.28 -13.20
CA SER A 108 11.18 24.59 -13.10
C SER A 108 10.53 25.41 -11.97
N ASP A 109 11.30 26.32 -11.38
CA ASP A 109 10.81 27.25 -10.34
C ASP A 109 9.52 27.96 -10.79
N ASP A 110 9.47 28.39 -12.05
CA ASP A 110 8.30 29.03 -12.65
C ASP A 110 7.03 28.16 -12.64
N LEU A 111 7.16 26.84 -12.87
CA LEU A 111 6.02 25.92 -12.84
C LEU A 111 5.64 25.54 -11.42
N LEU A 112 6.61 25.45 -10.50
CA LEU A 112 6.36 25.27 -9.07
C LEU A 112 5.58 26.43 -8.49
N GLU A 113 6.00 27.66 -8.79
CA GLU A 113 5.27 28.88 -8.38
C GLU A 113 3.85 28.87 -8.94
N TRP A 114 3.68 28.55 -10.22
CA TRP A 114 2.36 28.49 -10.83
C TRP A 114 1.47 27.43 -10.18
N ARG A 115 1.97 26.20 -10.00
CA ARG A 115 1.27 25.12 -9.29
C ARG A 115 0.75 25.58 -7.93
N ASN A 116 1.58 26.30 -7.17
CA ASN A 116 1.23 26.77 -5.82
C ASN A 116 0.15 27.87 -5.82
N THR A 117 -0.17 28.46 -6.98
CA THR A 117 -1.28 29.42 -7.12
C THR A 117 -2.61 28.77 -7.55
N ARG A 118 -2.58 27.50 -7.99
CA ARG A 118 -3.77 26.80 -8.49
C ARG A 118 -4.67 26.33 -7.34
N ASP A 119 -5.93 26.05 -7.65
CA ASP A 119 -6.83 25.35 -6.73
C ASP A 119 -6.63 23.82 -6.88
N PRO A 120 -5.93 23.15 -5.94
CA PRO A 120 -5.72 21.71 -6.03
C PRO A 120 -7.02 20.93 -6.06
N LYS A 121 -8.15 21.49 -5.59
CA LYS A 121 -9.44 20.81 -5.59
C LYS A 121 -9.96 20.58 -7.01
N GLU A 122 -9.97 21.61 -7.84
CA GLU A 122 -10.42 21.50 -9.23
C GLU A 122 -9.49 20.60 -10.05
N ASP A 123 -8.19 20.69 -9.77
CA ASP A 123 -7.20 19.84 -10.40
C ASP A 123 -7.41 18.36 -10.03
N LEU A 124 -7.67 18.06 -8.75
CA LEU A 124 -7.98 16.70 -8.28
C LEU A 124 -9.19 16.07 -8.95
N LEU A 125 -10.27 16.85 -9.10
CA LEU A 125 -11.48 16.40 -9.78
C LEU A 125 -11.17 15.99 -11.22
N THR A 126 -10.31 16.76 -11.90
CA THR A 126 -9.86 16.48 -13.26
C THR A 126 -8.87 15.31 -13.32
N MET A 127 -7.96 15.19 -12.35
CA MET A 127 -6.95 14.12 -12.31
C MET A 127 -7.54 12.74 -12.08
N PHE A 128 -8.58 12.67 -11.25
CA PHE A 128 -9.19 11.42 -10.81
C PHE A 128 -10.60 11.20 -11.35
N ASP A 129 -11.02 12.01 -12.33
CA ASP A 129 -12.37 11.97 -12.92
C ASP A 129 -13.47 11.91 -11.83
N SER A 130 -13.25 12.64 -10.73
CA SER A 130 -14.02 12.59 -9.49
C SER A 130 -14.98 13.77 -9.39
N SER A 131 -16.03 13.64 -8.58
CA SER A 131 -16.98 14.70 -8.24
C SER A 131 -16.68 15.32 -6.86
N PRO A 132 -17.05 16.59 -6.60
CA PRO A 132 -16.75 17.26 -5.32
C PRO A 132 -17.22 16.50 -4.08
N HIS A 133 -18.37 15.82 -4.15
CA HIS A 133 -18.92 15.02 -3.05
C HIS A 133 -18.15 13.72 -2.77
N GLN A 134 -17.20 13.34 -3.64
CA GLN A 134 -16.34 12.18 -3.47
C GLN A 134 -15.00 12.55 -2.80
N ILE A 135 -14.80 13.83 -2.45
CA ILE A 135 -13.61 14.34 -1.77
C ILE A 135 -13.98 14.82 -0.36
N ALA A 136 -13.41 14.19 0.65
CA ALA A 136 -13.55 14.58 2.06
C ALA A 136 -12.25 15.21 2.60
N ARG A 137 -12.37 16.15 3.54
CA ARG A 137 -11.23 16.82 4.21
C ARG A 137 -11.21 16.68 5.73
N SER A 138 -12.27 16.14 6.29
CA SER A 138 -12.36 15.74 7.70
C SER A 138 -13.15 14.44 7.80
N LEU A 139 -13.10 13.79 8.96
CA LEU A 139 -13.84 12.55 9.17
C LEU A 139 -15.36 12.75 9.02
N GLU A 140 -15.90 13.93 9.35
CA GLU A 140 -17.33 14.23 9.25
C GLU A 140 -17.82 14.38 7.80
N GLU A 141 -16.93 14.69 6.86
CA GLU A 141 -17.25 14.79 5.44
C GLU A 141 -17.29 13.43 4.73
N ILE A 142 -16.81 12.36 5.38
CA ILE A 142 -16.73 11.04 4.77
C ILE A 142 -18.13 10.43 4.62
N THR A 143 -18.47 10.06 3.38
CA THR A 143 -19.68 9.32 3.00
C THR A 143 -19.31 7.99 2.34
N PRO A 144 -20.25 7.04 2.16
CA PRO A 144 -20.01 5.81 1.43
C PRO A 144 -19.51 6.00 -0.02
N GLU A 145 -19.75 7.18 -0.63
CA GLU A 145 -19.31 7.53 -1.99
C GLU A 145 -17.94 8.22 -2.04
N THR A 146 -17.34 8.50 -0.88
CA THR A 146 -16.04 9.18 -0.79
C THR A 146 -14.93 8.31 -1.35
N GLN A 147 -14.17 8.85 -2.31
CA GLN A 147 -13.05 8.19 -2.97
C GLN A 147 -11.69 8.80 -2.61
N ILE A 148 -11.67 10.08 -2.23
CA ILE A 148 -10.46 10.84 -1.93
C ILE A 148 -10.59 11.51 -0.56
N TYR A 149 -9.58 11.37 0.28
CA TYR A 149 -9.45 12.07 1.56
C TYR A 149 -8.20 12.93 1.56
N ILE A 150 -8.35 14.20 1.96
CA ILE A 150 -7.24 15.16 2.05
C ILE A 150 -7.35 15.93 3.36
N GLY A 151 -6.63 15.46 4.37
CA GLY A 151 -6.73 16.04 5.70
C GLY A 151 -5.83 15.35 6.70
N LYS A 152 -5.84 15.84 7.93
CA LYS A 152 -5.09 15.20 9.02
C LYS A 152 -5.69 13.83 9.34
N LEU A 153 -4.84 12.89 9.75
CA LEU A 153 -5.31 11.59 10.23
C LEU A 153 -5.72 11.75 11.70
N GLU A 154 -7.03 11.76 11.93
CA GLU A 154 -7.64 11.81 13.27
C GLU A 154 -7.64 10.42 13.93
N ASP A 155 -7.92 10.38 15.22
CA ASP A 155 -7.94 9.14 15.98
C ASP A 155 -9.02 8.19 15.44
N GLY A 156 -8.66 6.92 15.31
CA GLY A 156 -9.50 5.89 14.71
C GLY A 156 -9.75 6.08 13.21
N PHE A 157 -9.04 6.97 12.50
CA PHE A 157 -9.28 7.26 11.09
C PHE A 157 -9.47 5.98 10.25
N PHE A 158 -8.55 5.03 10.34
CA PHE A 158 -8.60 3.82 9.52
C PHE A 158 -9.71 2.83 9.89
N GLN A 159 -10.38 3.02 11.04
CA GLN A 159 -11.55 2.23 11.43
C GLN A 159 -12.86 2.78 10.86
N HIS A 160 -12.89 4.07 10.53
CA HIS A 160 -14.11 4.78 10.11
C HIS A 160 -14.19 5.04 8.60
N ILE A 161 -13.13 4.75 7.85
CA ILE A 161 -13.15 4.94 6.39
C ILE A 161 -13.96 3.83 5.67
N PRO A 162 -14.67 4.18 4.58
CA PRO A 162 -15.34 3.21 3.72
C PRO A 162 -14.34 2.49 2.81
N ASP A 163 -14.74 1.34 2.26
CA ASP A 163 -13.92 0.58 1.31
C ASP A 163 -13.73 1.31 -0.03
N THR A 164 -14.64 2.24 -0.35
CA THR A 164 -14.59 3.12 -1.52
C THR A 164 -13.50 4.18 -1.44
N LEU A 165 -12.92 4.44 -0.25
CA LEU A 165 -11.86 5.41 -0.06
C LEU A 165 -10.52 4.86 -0.57
N GLU A 166 -10.16 5.23 -1.79
CA GLU A 166 -8.97 4.73 -2.49
C GLU A 166 -7.74 5.61 -2.28
N LEU A 167 -7.94 6.93 -2.21
CA LEU A 167 -6.85 7.92 -2.19
C LEU A 167 -6.86 8.69 -0.87
N ILE A 168 -5.74 8.67 -0.16
CA ILE A 168 -5.59 9.31 1.15
C ILE A 168 -4.33 10.16 1.13
N TYR A 169 -4.47 11.44 1.45
CA TYR A 169 -3.40 12.42 1.50
C TYR A 169 -3.45 13.18 2.82
N THR A 170 -2.31 13.36 3.49
CA THR A 170 -2.25 14.28 4.65
C THR A 170 -2.07 15.74 4.25
N SER A 171 -1.57 15.94 3.02
CA SER A 171 -1.48 17.20 2.28
C SER A 171 -1.42 16.81 0.81
N PHE A 172 -2.08 17.51 -0.10
CA PHE A 172 -1.98 17.22 -1.54
C PHE A 172 -1.13 18.31 -2.22
N PRO A 173 -0.26 17.97 -3.20
CA PRO A 173 -0.04 16.66 -3.85
C PRO A 173 0.90 15.69 -3.11
N GLU A 174 1.65 16.14 -2.12
CA GLU A 174 2.67 15.33 -1.46
C GLU A 174 2.02 14.29 -0.52
N LYS A 175 2.79 13.57 0.30
CA LYS A 175 2.25 12.85 1.48
C LYS A 175 1.04 11.91 1.23
N ARG A 176 1.04 11.20 0.11
CA ARG A 176 0.07 10.14 -0.18
C ARG A 176 0.32 8.95 0.76
N ILE A 177 -0.71 8.50 1.45
CA ILE A 177 -0.72 7.26 2.22
C ILE A 177 -1.00 6.10 1.27
N ARG A 178 -0.13 5.09 1.26
CA ARG A 178 -0.32 3.91 0.38
C ARG A 178 -1.03 2.80 1.13
N ARG A 179 -2.05 2.23 0.49
CA ARG A 179 -2.73 1.01 0.92
C ARG A 179 -2.31 -0.12 -0.03
N GLN A 180 -1.90 -1.25 0.52
CA GLN A 180 -1.48 -2.39 -0.29
C GLN A 180 -1.90 -3.69 0.39
N ASN A 181 -2.53 -4.59 -0.35
CA ASN A 181 -2.81 -5.93 0.14
C ASN A 181 -1.60 -6.85 -0.11
N ILE A 182 -1.31 -7.72 0.84
CA ILE A 182 -0.33 -8.80 0.71
C ILE A 182 -0.90 -10.10 1.31
N GLU A 183 -0.44 -11.23 0.82
CA GLU A 183 -0.68 -12.54 1.45
C GLU A 183 0.39 -12.81 2.52
N ILE A 184 -0.02 -13.30 3.69
CA ILE A 184 0.88 -13.81 4.74
C ILE A 184 0.46 -15.23 5.14
N GLY A 185 1.27 -15.92 5.94
CA GLY A 185 0.99 -17.29 6.38
C GLY A 185 1.37 -18.37 5.36
N GLY A 186 1.16 -19.62 5.75
CA GLY A 186 1.35 -20.82 4.92
C GLY A 186 2.80 -21.23 4.67
N LYS A 187 3.79 -20.53 5.22
CA LYS A 187 5.21 -20.79 5.01
C LYS A 187 5.98 -20.71 6.33
N ASP A 188 6.98 -21.57 6.50
CA ASP A 188 7.93 -21.44 7.60
C ASP A 188 9.12 -20.50 7.25
N GLU A 189 10.05 -20.33 8.17
CA GLU A 189 11.20 -19.44 7.98
C GLU A 189 12.12 -19.86 6.83
N LEU A 190 12.30 -21.16 6.62
CA LEU A 190 13.21 -21.70 5.62
C LEU A 190 12.60 -21.61 4.22
N GLU A 191 11.29 -21.86 4.12
CA GLU A 191 10.53 -21.67 2.89
C GLU A 191 10.55 -20.20 2.46
N LEU A 192 10.38 -19.26 3.40
CA LEU A 192 10.47 -17.82 3.12
C LEU A 192 11.87 -17.41 2.68
N GLU A 193 12.92 -17.88 3.35
CA GLU A 193 14.31 -17.61 2.98
C GLU A 193 14.61 -18.12 1.56
N THR A 194 14.24 -19.37 1.27
CA THR A 194 14.44 -19.99 -0.05
C THR A 194 13.70 -19.23 -1.15
N LEU A 195 12.43 -18.89 -0.93
CA LEU A 195 11.63 -18.15 -1.91
C LEU A 195 12.20 -16.76 -2.19
N LEU A 196 12.71 -16.06 -1.18
CA LEU A 196 13.34 -14.77 -1.39
C LEU A 196 14.59 -14.90 -2.27
N GLU A 197 15.47 -15.85 -1.96
CA GLU A 197 16.71 -16.07 -2.73
C GLU A 197 16.41 -16.54 -4.17
N ASP A 198 15.46 -17.46 -4.35
CA ASP A 198 15.04 -17.96 -5.67
C ASP A 198 14.41 -16.87 -6.55
N ASN A 199 13.79 -15.86 -5.94
CA ASN A 199 13.25 -14.69 -6.63
C ASN A 199 14.27 -13.54 -6.78
N GLY A 200 15.56 -13.81 -6.51
CA GLY A 200 16.65 -12.86 -6.68
C GLY A 200 16.70 -11.75 -5.63
N HIS A 201 15.96 -11.89 -4.53
CA HIS A 201 16.08 -11.02 -3.38
C HIS A 201 17.26 -11.45 -2.51
N ARG A 202 17.87 -10.47 -1.86
CA ARG A 202 18.97 -10.67 -0.93
C ARG A 202 18.47 -10.51 0.51
N ILE A 203 19.09 -11.23 1.43
CA ILE A 203 18.73 -11.19 2.85
C ILE A 203 20.01 -10.90 3.63
N GLY A 204 20.01 -9.80 4.38
CA GLY A 204 21.15 -9.45 5.23
C GLY A 204 21.33 -10.42 6.39
N ASP A 205 22.56 -10.61 6.86
CA ASP A 205 22.88 -11.60 7.90
C ASP A 205 22.08 -11.40 9.20
N TYR A 206 21.90 -10.15 9.63
CA TYR A 206 21.07 -9.83 10.79
C TYR A 206 19.58 -10.16 10.55
N ALA A 207 19.07 -9.96 9.33
CA ALA A 207 17.71 -10.36 8.98
C ALA A 207 17.55 -11.89 8.98
N LYS A 208 18.55 -12.64 8.48
CA LYS A 208 18.59 -14.10 8.60
C LYS A 208 18.57 -14.54 10.06
N SER A 209 19.36 -13.87 10.91
CA SER A 209 19.36 -14.13 12.36
C SER A 209 18.00 -13.87 13.00
N MET A 210 17.31 -12.77 12.62
CA MET A 210 15.97 -12.48 13.11
C MET A 210 14.96 -13.55 12.66
N MET A 211 15.02 -14.01 11.40
CA MET A 211 14.16 -15.10 10.89
C MET A 211 14.41 -16.43 11.61
N ALA A 212 15.65 -16.70 12.02
CA ALA A 212 16.01 -17.88 12.80
C ALA A 212 15.60 -17.79 14.29
N HIS A 213 15.25 -16.61 14.79
CA HIS A 213 14.90 -16.39 16.20
C HIS A 213 13.57 -17.07 16.57
N ASP A 214 13.49 -17.60 17.79
CA ASP A 214 12.30 -18.33 18.28
C ASP A 214 11.03 -17.47 18.22
N ASP A 215 11.11 -16.16 18.49
CA ASP A 215 9.96 -15.25 18.38
C ASP A 215 9.42 -15.14 16.95
N PHE A 216 10.30 -15.11 15.94
CA PHE A 216 9.88 -15.10 14.54
C PHE A 216 9.20 -16.41 14.19
N ARG A 217 9.89 -17.54 14.43
CA ARG A 217 9.41 -18.89 14.08
C ARG A 217 8.12 -19.27 14.82
N ARG A 218 7.96 -18.81 16.07
CA ARG A 218 6.74 -18.98 16.84
C ARG A 218 5.60 -18.12 16.28
N SER A 219 5.89 -16.93 15.77
CA SER A 219 4.87 -16.03 15.19
C SER A 219 4.20 -16.59 13.94
N LEU A 220 4.87 -17.50 13.21
CA LEU A 220 4.34 -18.19 12.02
C LEU A 220 3.27 -19.24 12.33
N ARG A 221 3.02 -19.52 13.62
CA ARG A 221 2.24 -20.69 14.06
C ARG A 221 1.00 -20.31 14.85
N GLU A 222 -0.01 -21.16 14.76
CA GLU A 222 -1.26 -21.08 15.53
C GLU A 222 -1.03 -21.63 16.95
N PRO A 223 -1.24 -20.84 18.02
CA PRO A 223 -1.09 -21.34 19.39
C PRO A 223 -2.01 -22.53 19.68
N ASP A 224 -1.44 -23.65 20.12
CA ASP A 224 -2.18 -24.84 20.56
C ASP A 224 -2.00 -25.03 22.07
N PRO A 225 -3.06 -24.77 22.89
CA PRO A 225 -3.00 -24.94 24.35
C PRO A 225 -2.72 -26.37 24.81
N THR A 226 -2.96 -27.37 23.95
CA THR A 226 -2.74 -28.79 24.26
C THR A 226 -1.33 -29.26 23.92
N GLN A 227 -0.55 -28.43 23.20
CA GLN A 227 0.81 -28.72 22.81
C GLN A 227 1.79 -27.71 23.43
N PRO A 228 2.55 -28.08 24.48
CA PRO A 228 3.45 -27.14 25.15
C PRO A 228 4.68 -26.78 24.31
N ASP A 229 5.09 -27.64 23.37
CA ASP A 229 6.19 -27.37 22.45
C ASP A 229 5.68 -26.62 21.21
N TRP A 230 5.92 -25.30 21.18
CA TRP A 230 5.46 -24.43 20.10
C TRP A 230 5.99 -24.83 18.72
N ARG A 231 7.12 -25.56 18.65
CA ARG A 231 7.70 -26.01 17.38
C ARG A 231 6.81 -27.02 16.65
N LYS A 232 5.88 -27.65 17.36
CA LYS A 232 4.90 -28.61 16.82
C LYS A 232 3.56 -27.95 16.49
N TRP A 233 3.39 -26.66 16.79
CA TRP A 233 2.20 -25.93 16.41
C TRP A 233 2.10 -25.83 14.89
N LYS A 234 0.86 -25.84 14.39
CA LYS A 234 0.56 -25.75 12.98
C LYS A 234 0.99 -24.37 12.44
N ILE A 235 1.58 -24.34 11.24
CA ILE A 235 1.80 -23.09 10.50
C ILE A 235 0.44 -22.47 10.20
N LYS A 236 0.32 -21.15 10.40
CA LYS A 236 -0.90 -20.40 10.11
C LYS A 236 -1.31 -20.60 8.66
N SER A 237 -2.60 -20.78 8.43
CA SER A 237 -3.13 -20.78 7.06
C SER A 237 -2.91 -19.42 6.38
N PRO A 238 -2.72 -19.38 5.05
CA PRO A 238 -2.60 -18.11 4.33
C PRO A 238 -3.79 -17.18 4.59
N GLU A 239 -3.50 -15.89 4.74
CA GLU A 239 -4.51 -14.84 4.79
C GLU A 239 -4.06 -13.59 4.04
N GLU A 240 -5.01 -12.88 3.45
CA GLU A 240 -4.76 -11.53 2.91
C GLU A 240 -4.86 -10.51 4.03
N ILE A 241 -3.90 -9.58 4.07
CA ILE A 241 -3.91 -8.42 4.96
C ILE A 241 -3.69 -7.14 4.17
N THR A 242 -4.27 -6.04 4.67
CA THR A 242 -3.99 -4.71 4.14
C THR A 242 -2.90 -4.04 4.97
N LEU A 243 -1.85 -3.59 4.29
CA LEU A 243 -0.81 -2.73 4.84
C LEU A 243 -1.12 -1.26 4.54
N ILE A 244 -0.87 -0.42 5.54
CA ILE A 244 -0.90 1.04 5.42
C ILE A 244 0.55 1.52 5.52
N ARG A 245 1.04 2.17 4.45
CA ARG A 245 2.36 2.79 4.39
C ARG A 245 2.25 4.29 4.55
N LEU A 246 3.05 4.82 5.46
CA LEU A 246 3.03 6.22 5.87
C LEU A 246 4.42 6.66 6.33
N HIS A 247 4.73 7.95 6.17
CA HIS A 247 5.94 8.53 6.73
C HIS A 247 5.75 8.86 8.22
N VAL A 248 6.84 9.01 8.96
CA VAL A 248 6.80 9.50 10.35
C VAL A 248 6.10 10.87 10.44
N LYS A 249 6.33 11.77 9.48
CA LYS A 249 5.61 13.05 9.40
C LYS A 249 4.10 12.92 9.14
N ASP A 250 3.65 11.84 8.51
CA ASP A 250 2.22 11.60 8.25
C ASP A 250 1.48 11.20 9.54
N LEU A 251 2.19 10.68 10.54
CA LEU A 251 1.68 10.42 11.89
C LEU A 251 1.51 11.69 12.72
N GLY A 252 1.96 12.85 12.22
CA GLY A 252 1.95 14.11 12.96
C GLY A 252 3.30 14.48 13.60
N PHE A 253 4.39 13.82 13.19
CA PHE A 253 5.74 14.07 13.71
C PHE A 253 6.66 14.69 12.64
N PRO A 254 6.53 16.01 12.35
CA PRO A 254 7.27 16.67 11.27
C PRO A 254 8.79 16.73 11.52
N ASP A 255 9.23 16.60 12.77
CA ASP A 255 10.65 16.63 13.16
C ASP A 255 11.19 15.23 13.54
N GLY A 256 10.44 14.18 13.21
CA GLY A 256 10.76 12.80 13.61
C GLY A 256 10.16 12.41 14.97
N ALA A 257 10.28 11.13 15.30
CA ALA A 257 9.73 10.56 16.53
C ALA A 257 10.46 9.29 16.95
N THR A 258 10.31 8.91 18.21
CA THR A 258 10.82 7.63 18.74
C THR A 258 9.98 6.45 18.28
N THR A 259 10.52 5.23 18.31
CA THR A 259 9.76 4.01 18.00
C THR A 259 8.47 3.92 18.81
N ASP A 260 8.51 4.18 20.12
CA ASP A 260 7.31 4.12 20.98
C ASP A 260 6.25 5.15 20.59
N GLN A 261 6.65 6.38 20.25
CA GLN A 261 5.73 7.42 19.80
C GLN A 261 5.07 7.06 18.47
N ILE A 262 5.83 6.51 17.53
CA ILE A 262 5.32 6.05 16.23
C ILE A 262 4.31 4.92 16.45
N TYR A 263 4.64 3.96 17.31
CA TYR A 263 3.79 2.79 17.59
C TYR A 263 2.50 3.19 18.30
N ALA A 264 2.58 4.03 19.34
CA ALA A 264 1.39 4.56 20.01
C ALA A 264 0.48 5.30 19.04
N ARG A 265 1.06 6.14 18.18
CA ARG A 265 0.27 6.89 17.19
C ARG A 265 -0.37 5.98 16.13
N ALA A 266 0.31 4.94 15.69
CA ALA A 266 -0.27 3.96 14.77
C ALA A 266 -1.50 3.27 15.38
N GLU A 267 -1.43 2.87 16.66
CA GLU A 267 -2.56 2.28 17.37
C GLU A 267 -3.74 3.25 17.52
N GLU A 268 -3.49 4.51 17.86
CA GLU A 268 -4.51 5.57 17.95
C GLU A 268 -5.25 5.76 16.63
N LEU A 269 -4.56 5.65 15.48
CA LEU A 269 -5.17 5.75 14.15
C LEU A 269 -5.98 4.49 13.76
N GLY A 270 -5.97 3.45 14.59
CA GLY A 270 -6.65 2.19 14.34
C GLY A 270 -5.84 1.17 13.54
N LEU A 271 -4.52 1.33 13.50
CA LEU A 271 -3.60 0.34 12.95
C LEU A 271 -3.18 -0.66 14.03
N GLU A 272 -2.49 -1.72 13.61
CA GLU A 272 -1.89 -2.69 14.52
C GLU A 272 -0.51 -3.11 14.04
N PHE A 273 0.27 -3.71 14.95
CA PHE A 273 1.57 -4.25 14.59
C PHE A 273 1.44 -5.36 13.55
N CYS A 274 2.32 -5.27 12.56
CA CYS A 274 2.55 -6.33 11.61
C CYS A 274 3.08 -7.59 12.33
N PRO A 275 2.57 -8.78 12.01
CA PRO A 275 3.30 -10.02 12.28
C PRO A 275 4.71 -9.94 11.68
N PRO A 276 5.74 -10.51 12.33
CA PRO A 276 7.12 -10.45 11.83
C PRO A 276 7.29 -10.95 10.39
N GLU A 277 6.50 -11.95 9.97
CA GLU A 277 6.52 -12.49 8.61
C GLU A 277 6.16 -11.48 7.52
N VAL A 278 5.53 -10.35 7.89
CA VAL A 278 5.26 -9.26 6.95
C VAL A 278 6.55 -8.79 6.30
N GLY A 279 7.70 -8.75 7.00
CA GLY A 279 8.99 -8.38 6.39
C GLY A 279 9.34 -9.20 5.15
N PRO A 280 9.60 -10.51 5.29
CA PRO A 280 9.92 -11.38 4.16
C PRO A 280 8.79 -11.48 3.12
N GLN A 281 7.53 -11.59 3.54
CA GLN A 281 6.39 -11.68 2.61
C GLN A 281 6.22 -10.41 1.77
N PHE A 282 6.35 -9.24 2.40
CA PHE A 282 6.26 -7.95 1.72
C PHE A 282 7.42 -7.76 0.76
N ARG A 283 8.65 -8.15 1.13
CA ARG A 283 9.78 -8.15 0.18
C ARG A 283 9.48 -9.00 -1.05
N LEU A 284 9.03 -10.24 -0.84
CA LEU A 284 8.73 -11.19 -1.91
C LEU A 284 7.65 -10.69 -2.88
N GLN A 285 6.62 -10.02 -2.37
CA GLN A 285 5.48 -9.55 -3.18
C GLN A 285 5.69 -8.15 -3.76
N TYR A 286 6.62 -7.35 -3.22
CA TYR A 286 6.86 -5.99 -3.68
C TYR A 286 7.85 -5.92 -4.85
N ALA A 287 7.42 -6.43 -6.01
CA ALA A 287 8.28 -6.59 -7.19
C ALA A 287 8.80 -5.27 -7.80
N ASN A 288 7.98 -4.22 -7.77
CA ASN A 288 8.28 -2.92 -8.43
C ASN A 288 8.68 -1.82 -7.43
N GLN A 289 9.45 -2.17 -6.40
CA GLN A 289 9.96 -1.16 -5.47
C GLN A 289 10.86 -0.15 -6.21
N PRO A 290 10.66 1.18 -6.04
CA PRO A 290 11.55 2.20 -6.57
C PRO A 290 12.98 2.08 -6.02
N MET A 291 13.96 2.62 -6.76
CA MET A 291 15.33 2.75 -6.27
C MET A 291 15.38 3.71 -5.08
N ASP A 292 16.24 3.45 -4.10
CA ASP A 292 16.43 4.25 -2.88
C ASP A 292 15.16 4.37 -2.01
N GLU A 293 14.23 3.42 -2.14
CA GLU A 293 13.05 3.35 -1.26
C GLU A 293 13.33 2.40 -0.09
N TYR A 294 13.11 2.89 1.13
CA TYR A 294 13.34 2.17 2.38
C TYR A 294 12.04 2.12 3.17
N VAL A 295 11.55 0.92 3.47
CA VAL A 295 10.27 0.72 4.18
C VAL A 295 10.47 -0.17 5.39
N TYR A 296 10.20 0.36 6.57
CA TYR A 296 10.33 -0.32 7.86
C TYR A 296 9.02 -1.02 8.23
N VAL A 297 9.10 -2.22 8.77
CA VAL A 297 7.92 -2.95 9.25
C VAL A 297 7.61 -2.52 10.67
N GLY A 298 6.41 -1.98 10.89
CA GLY A 298 5.87 -1.68 12.22
C GLY A 298 5.48 -2.96 12.94
N MET A 299 6.47 -3.72 13.41
CA MET A 299 6.32 -5.00 14.10
C MET A 299 6.89 -4.91 15.51
N LYS A 300 6.48 -5.83 16.40
CA LYS A 300 7.20 -6.03 17.65
C LYS A 300 8.64 -6.42 17.34
N GLN A 301 9.59 -5.79 18.02
CA GLN A 301 11.00 -6.01 17.78
C GLN A 301 11.42 -7.44 18.10
N ILE A 302 12.35 -7.97 17.30
CA ILE A 302 12.99 -9.26 17.48
C ILE A 302 14.49 -9.04 17.60
N PRO A 303 15.17 -9.68 18.57
CA PRO A 303 16.63 -9.62 18.67
C PRO A 303 17.32 -10.13 17.41
N ASP A 304 18.26 -9.35 16.87
CA ASP A 304 19.24 -9.86 15.91
C ASP A 304 20.42 -10.55 16.62
N SER A 305 21.45 -10.95 15.87
CA SER A 305 22.62 -11.66 16.42
C SER A 305 23.44 -10.83 17.41
N ASP A 306 23.32 -9.49 17.39
CA ASP A 306 23.97 -8.61 18.35
C ASP A 306 23.11 -8.39 19.61
N GLY A 307 21.93 -9.04 19.66
CA GLY A 307 20.99 -9.00 20.79
C GLY A 307 20.16 -7.72 20.85
N GLY A 308 20.20 -6.89 19.80
CA GLY A 308 19.48 -5.63 19.73
C GLY A 308 18.03 -5.77 19.30
N PRO A 309 17.11 -4.94 19.81
CA PRO A 309 15.73 -4.94 19.34
C PRO A 309 15.67 -4.38 17.93
N SER A 310 15.36 -5.24 16.96
CA SER A 310 15.35 -4.89 15.54
C SER A 310 14.01 -5.19 14.88
N VAL A 311 13.72 -4.47 13.80
CA VAL A 311 12.58 -4.68 12.90
C VAL A 311 13.07 -4.95 11.48
N PHE A 312 12.23 -5.55 10.65
CA PHE A 312 12.59 -5.73 9.23
C PHE A 312 12.52 -4.41 8.46
N ARG A 313 13.44 -4.26 7.52
CA ARG A 313 13.46 -3.18 6.51
C ARG A 313 13.48 -3.79 5.11
N VAL A 314 12.53 -3.40 4.28
CA VAL A 314 12.45 -3.77 2.87
C VAL A 314 13.00 -2.61 2.06
N GLU A 315 14.08 -2.84 1.32
CA GLU A 315 14.73 -1.79 0.54
C GLU A 315 15.16 -2.24 -0.84
N ARG A 316 15.38 -1.25 -1.70
CA ARG A 316 16.03 -1.44 -2.98
C ARG A 316 17.10 -0.38 -3.20
N ASP A 317 18.33 -0.83 -3.43
CA ASP A 317 19.50 -0.01 -3.67
C ASP A 317 20.25 -0.48 -4.93
N ASP A 318 21.45 0.07 -5.16
CA ASP A 318 22.35 -0.33 -6.24
C ASP A 318 22.79 -1.81 -6.15
N GLY A 319 22.79 -2.36 -4.94
CA GLY A 319 23.00 -3.78 -4.64
C GLY A 319 21.81 -4.67 -4.98
N GLY A 320 20.60 -4.14 -5.18
CA GLY A 320 19.42 -4.90 -5.59
C GLY A 320 18.28 -4.78 -4.58
N SER A 321 17.42 -5.79 -4.51
CA SER A 321 16.27 -5.82 -3.59
C SER A 321 16.62 -6.61 -2.34
N TRP A 322 16.54 -5.98 -1.18
CA TRP A 322 17.00 -6.55 0.09
C TRP A 322 15.90 -6.63 1.13
N LEU A 323 16.04 -7.64 2.00
CA LEU A 323 15.46 -7.70 3.34
C LEU A 323 16.58 -7.50 4.37
N PHE A 324 16.49 -6.43 5.16
CA PHE A 324 17.46 -6.08 6.20
C PHE A 324 16.85 -6.07 7.60
N SER A 325 17.74 -6.10 8.58
CA SER A 325 17.45 -5.72 9.97
C SER A 325 17.68 -4.22 10.12
N ALA A 326 16.79 -3.56 10.86
CA ALA A 326 16.96 -2.19 11.30
C ALA A 326 16.79 -2.11 12.81
N TRP A 327 17.79 -1.56 13.47
CA TRP A 327 17.78 -1.34 14.91
C TRP A 327 16.65 -0.39 15.31
N ALA A 328 15.86 -0.76 16.31
CA ALA A 328 14.62 -0.09 16.66
C ALA A 328 14.34 -0.13 18.17
N LYS A 329 15.27 0.40 18.99
CA LYS A 329 14.96 0.52 20.42
C LYS A 329 13.77 1.45 20.62
N PRO A 330 12.99 1.23 21.68
CA PRO A 330 11.87 2.10 22.08
C PRO A 330 12.15 3.62 21.98
N ALA A 331 13.33 4.05 22.43
CA ALA A 331 13.73 5.45 22.48
C ALA A 331 14.56 5.94 21.27
N ASP A 332 14.85 5.07 20.29
CA ASP A 332 15.60 5.50 19.10
C ASP A 332 14.72 6.36 18.20
N ALA A 333 15.29 7.47 17.74
CA ALA A 333 14.60 8.44 16.90
C ALA A 333 14.66 8.04 15.43
N TRP A 334 13.54 8.27 14.75
CA TRP A 334 13.36 8.08 13.32
C TRP A 334 13.15 9.43 12.66
N ASP A 335 13.75 9.61 11.49
CA ASP A 335 13.58 10.81 10.69
C ASP A 335 12.13 10.94 10.21
N ALA A 336 11.67 12.18 10.04
CA ALA A 336 10.34 12.54 9.56
C ALA A 336 9.98 11.89 8.21
N ASP A 337 10.99 11.66 7.35
CA ASP A 337 10.84 11.09 6.01
C ASP A 337 10.97 9.56 5.97
N TYR A 338 11.23 8.90 7.11
CA TYR A 338 11.24 7.44 7.16
C TYR A 338 9.83 6.86 7.05
N GLN A 339 9.70 5.77 6.29
CA GLN A 339 8.41 5.14 5.99
C GLN A 339 8.21 3.86 6.80
N PHE A 340 7.04 3.73 7.41
CA PHE A 340 6.62 2.50 8.07
C PHE A 340 5.43 1.87 7.35
N VAL A 341 5.35 0.53 7.42
CA VAL A 341 4.13 -0.23 7.13
C VAL A 341 3.54 -0.82 8.40
N PHE A 342 2.25 -0.59 8.62
CA PHE A 342 1.46 -1.21 9.67
C PHE A 342 0.30 -2.00 9.05
N ARG A 343 -0.22 -2.97 9.81
CA ARG A 343 -1.40 -3.70 9.39
C ARG A 343 -2.65 -2.88 9.71
N LEU A 344 -3.58 -2.83 8.76
CA LEU A 344 -4.92 -2.32 9.01
C LEU A 344 -5.65 -3.29 9.94
N ARG A 345 -6.14 -2.80 11.08
CA ARG A 345 -6.86 -3.63 12.04
C ARG A 345 -8.14 -4.18 11.39
N LYS A 346 -8.36 -5.50 11.52
CA LYS A 346 -9.63 -6.10 11.07
C LYS A 346 -10.78 -5.49 11.89
N LYS A 347 -11.82 -5.01 11.22
CA LYS A 347 -13.07 -4.65 11.90
C LYS A 347 -13.58 -5.92 12.62
N PRO A 348 -14.01 -5.83 13.88
CA PRO A 348 -14.72 -6.94 14.51
C PRO A 348 -15.90 -7.31 13.60
N LEU A 349 -16.09 -8.62 13.35
CA LEU A 349 -17.34 -9.08 12.75
C LEU A 349 -18.46 -8.66 13.73
N GLU A 350 -19.36 -7.78 13.30
CA GLU A 350 -20.57 -7.53 14.09
C GLU A 350 -21.33 -8.86 14.24
N PRO A 351 -21.77 -9.21 15.46
CA PRO A 351 -22.37 -10.50 15.78
C PRO A 351 -23.71 -10.77 15.10
#